data_AF-A0A396GD20-F1
#
_entry.id   AF-A0A396GD20-F1
#
_cell.length_a   1.000
_cell.length_b   1.000
_cell.length_c   1.000
_cell.angle_alpha   90.00
_cell.angle_beta   90.00
_cell.angle_gamma   90.00
#
_symmetry.space_group_name_H-M   'P 1'
#
loop_
_entity.id
_entity.type
_entity.pdbx_description
1 polymer ?
#
loop_
_entity_poly.entity_id
_entity_poly.type
_entity_poly.pdbx_seq_one_letter_code
_entity_poly.pdbx_strand_id
1 'polypeptide(L)' 'MGRQTTIYDHYKFLTKEELDRLNLTNLIGTNVLRAYMHGFFINYKLYKKVICL' A
#
# COMPACT_ATOMS: atom_id res chain seq x y z
N MET A 1 -28.39 2.73 -8.34
CA MET A 1 -27.81 2.81 -6.97
C MET A 1 -26.30 2.72 -7.12
N GLY A 2 -25.62 3.88 -7.21
CA GLY A 2 -24.19 3.93 -7.48
C GLY A 2 -23.41 3.34 -6.32
N ARG A 3 -22.62 2.30 -6.58
CA ARG A 3 -21.64 1.77 -5.63
C ARG A 3 -20.78 2.95 -5.17
N GLN A 4 -20.95 3.40 -3.93
CA GLN A 4 -19.90 4.12 -3.23
C GLN A 4 -18.75 3.12 -3.06
N THR A 5 -17.88 3.03 -4.06
CA THR A 5 -16.57 2.41 -3.89
C THR A 5 -15.81 3.34 -2.96
N THR A 6 -15.99 3.10 -1.68
CA THR A 6 -15.05 3.41 -0.60
C THR A 6 -13.65 3.38 -1.18
N ILE A 7 -13.08 4.56 -1.43
CA ILE A 7 -11.78 4.75 -2.08
C ILE A 7 -10.67 3.97 -1.34
N TYR A 8 -10.93 3.63 -0.08
CA TYR A 8 -10.08 2.90 0.83
C TYR A 8 -10.15 1.36 0.74
N ASP A 9 -11.18 0.76 0.13
CA ASP A 9 -11.31 -0.72 0.08
C ASP A 9 -10.18 -1.40 -0.71
N HIS A 10 -9.50 -0.63 -1.58
CA HIS A 10 -8.42 -1.13 -2.43
C HIS A 10 -7.03 -0.75 -1.93
N TYR A 11 -6.87 -0.41 -0.66
CA TYR A 11 -5.56 -0.10 -0.07
C TYR A 11 -5.22 -1.04 1.07
N LYS A 12 -3.97 -1.45 1.13
CA LYS A 12 -3.38 -2.17 2.26
C LYS A 12 -2.50 -1.17 3.03
N PHE A 13 -2.71 -1.10 4.33
CA PHE A 13 -1.77 -0.43 5.22
C PHE A 13 -0.58 -1.36 5.48
N LEU A 14 0.62 -0.79 5.41
CA LEU A 14 1.88 -1.44 5.74
C LEU A 14 2.68 -0.59 6.72
N THR A 15 3.30 -1.23 7.69
CA THR A 15 4.30 -0.56 8.54
C THR A 15 5.64 -0.41 7.81
N LYS A 16 6.54 0.39 8.37
CA LYS A 16 7.90 0.54 7.82
C LYS A 16 8.66 -0.79 7.84
N GLU A 17 8.46 -1.60 8.88
CA GLU A 17 9.07 -2.93 9.01
C GLU A 17 8.52 -3.89 7.94
N GLU A 18 7.22 -3.83 7.64
CA GLU A 18 6.62 -4.63 6.56
C GLU A 18 7.16 -4.22 5.18
N LEU A 19 7.31 -2.92 4.92
CA LEU A 19 7.94 -2.43 3.69
C LEU A 19 9.38 -2.92 3.55
N ASP A 20 10.14 -2.91 4.64
CA ASP A 20 11.53 -3.37 4.65
C ASP A 20 11.63 -4.87 4.33
N ARG A 21 10.79 -5.69 4.99
CA ARG A 21 10.70 -7.14 4.71
C ARG A 21 10.31 -7.45 3.26
N LEU A 22 9.50 -6.60 2.64
CA LEU A 22 9.06 -6.75 1.25
C LEU A 22 10.01 -6.08 0.24
N ASN A 23 11.14 -5.50 0.68
CA ASN A 23 12.06 -4.70 -0.15
C ASN A 23 11.37 -3.55 -0.91
N LEU A 24 10.34 -2.95 -0.29
CA LEU A 24 9.54 -1.87 -0.86
C LEU A 24 9.92 -0.48 -0.31
N THR A 25 10.92 -0.39 0.56
CA THR A 25 11.42 0.86 1.13
C THR A 25 11.86 1.88 0.07
N ASN A 26 12.31 1.43 -1.10
CA ASN A 26 12.65 2.29 -2.25
C ASN A 26 11.45 3.01 -2.86
N LEU A 27 10.22 2.61 -2.54
CA LEU A 27 9.00 3.28 -3.00
C LEU A 27 8.58 4.43 -2.07
N ILE A 28 9.25 4.62 -0.93
CA ILE A 28 8.97 5.73 -0.01
C ILE A 28 9.31 7.04 -0.73
N GLY A 29 8.39 8.00 -0.70
CA GLY A 29 8.52 9.28 -1.41
C GLY A 29 8.07 9.25 -2.87
N THR A 30 7.67 8.09 -3.40
CA THR A 30 7.04 7.97 -4.72
C THR A 30 5.52 8.09 -4.64
N ASN A 31 4.85 8.27 -5.78
CA ASN A 31 3.39 8.27 -5.85
C ASN A 31 2.74 6.90 -5.58
N VAL A 32 3.53 5.83 -5.40
CA VAL A 32 3.03 4.47 -5.16
C VAL A 32 2.62 4.26 -3.71
N LEU A 33 3.35 4.86 -2.77
CA LEU A 33 3.08 4.79 -1.34
C LEU A 33 2.52 6.11 -0.84
N ARG A 34 1.38 6.05 -0.15
CA ARG A 34 0.84 7.21 0.56
C ARG A 34 1.20 7.12 2.04
N ALA A 35 2.10 7.96 2.51
CA ALA A 35 2.46 8.04 3.92
C ALA A 35 1.23 8.46 4.76
N TYR A 36 1.01 7.78 5.88
CA TYR A 36 -0.07 8.08 6.80
C TYR A 36 0.29 7.71 8.23
N MET A 37 0.27 8.72 9.13
CA MET A 37 0.65 8.60 10.54
C MET A 37 2.04 7.96 10.73
N HIS A 38 2.10 6.64 10.90
CA HIS A 38 3.30 5.84 11.17
C HIS A 38 3.54 4.71 10.15
N GLY A 39 2.80 4.71 9.04
CA GLY A 39 2.96 3.70 8.00
C GLY A 39 2.56 4.23 6.64
N PHE A 40 2.25 3.31 5.73
CA PHE A 40 2.04 3.61 4.33
C PHE A 40 0.87 2.82 3.77
N PHE A 41 0.06 3.50 2.96
CA PHE A 41 -0.95 2.84 2.15
C PHE A 41 -0.38 2.53 0.77
N ILE A 42 -0.53 1.27 0.36
CA ILE A 42 -0.24 0.79 -1.00
C ILE A 42 -1.53 0.26 -1.63
N ASN A 43 -1.68 0.39 -2.95
CA ASN A 43 -2.80 -0.24 -3.64
C ASN A 43 -2.75 -1.76 -3.45
N TYR A 44 -3.86 -2.35 -3.00
CA TYR A 44 -3.98 -3.78 -2.69
C TYR A 44 -3.62 -4.68 -3.88
N LYS A 45 -3.90 -4.25 -5.13
CA LYS A 45 -3.51 -4.99 -6.33
C LYS A 45 -1.99 -5.04 -6.51
N LEU A 46 -1.29 -3.95 -6.18
CA LEU A 46 0.18 -3.91 -6.23
C LEU A 46 0.77 -4.76 -5.10
N TYR A 47 0.24 -4.62 -3.89
CA TYR A 47 0.64 -5.47 -2.76
C TYR A 47 0.51 -6.97 -3.09
N LYS A 48 -0.61 -7.37 -3.71
CA LYS A 48 -0.82 -8.75 -4.16
C LYS A 48 0.22 -9.22 -5.17
N LYS A 49 0.68 -8.34 -6.07
CA LYS A 49 1.75 -8.69 -7.02
C LYS A 49 3.08 -8.92 -6.29
N VAL A 50 3.41 -8.09 -5.31
CA VAL A 50 4.67 -8.20 -4.56
C VAL A 50 4.70 -9.48 -3.72
N ILE A 51 3.61 -9.84 -3.05
CA ILE A 51 3.59 -10.99 -2.14
C ILE A 51 3.39 -12.35 -2.83
N CYS A 52 2.98 -12.37 -4.09
CA CYS A 52 2.77 -13.58 -4.88
C CYS A 52 3.97 -13.93 -5.77
N LEU A 53 5.00 -13.08 -5.77
CA LEU A 53 6.31 -13.31 -6.38
C LEU A 53 7.26 -13.90 -5.33
#